data_AF-A0A3C0C2P8-F1
#
_entry.id   AF-A0A3C0C2P8-F1
#
_cell.length_a   1.000
_cell.length_b   1.000
_cell.length_c   1.000
_cell.angle_alpha   90.00
_cell.angle_beta   90.00
_cell.angle_gamma   90.00
#
_symmetry.space_group_name_H-M   'P 1'
#
loop_
_entity.id
_entity.type
_entity.pdbx_description
1 polymer ?
#
loop_
_entity_poly.entity_id
_entity_poly.type
_entity_poly.pdbx_seq_one_letter_code
_entity_poly.pdbx_strand_id
1 'polypeptide(L)'
;MAKNITPKEQDFSQWYLDVIRAAELADYAPVRGCMVVRPTGYSVWELIQKHFDEAFKETGHVNASFPLLIPKSFLEKEAEHVEG
;
A
#
# COMPACT_ATOMS: atom_id res chain seq x y z
N MET A 1 3.85 -23.99 -15.48
CA MET A 1 4.39 -23.07 -14.46
C MET A 1 4.82 -21.80 -15.18
N ALA A 2 4.46 -20.61 -14.68
CA ALA A 2 4.93 -19.35 -15.24
C ALA A 2 6.46 -19.39 -15.32
N LYS A 3 7.03 -19.24 -16.51
CA LYS A 3 8.39 -19.72 -16.83
C LYS A 3 9.53 -18.99 -16.08
N ASN A 4 9.27 -18.01 -15.21
CA ASN A 4 10.28 -17.13 -14.61
C ASN A 4 9.96 -16.71 -13.16
N ILE A 5 9.52 -17.63 -12.29
CA ILE A 5 9.34 -17.32 -10.85
C ILE A 5 10.38 -18.09 -10.04
N THR A 6 11.18 -17.37 -9.27
CA THR A 6 12.19 -17.93 -8.36
C THR A 6 11.52 -18.78 -7.27
N PRO A 7 12.00 -19.99 -6.93
CA PRO A 7 11.46 -20.77 -5.83
C PRO A 7 11.54 -20.00 -4.50
N LYS A 8 10.45 -20.03 -3.74
CA LYS A 8 10.30 -19.26 -2.50
C LYS A 8 11.37 -19.62 -1.46
N GLU A 9 11.71 -20.90 -1.36
CA GLU A 9 12.69 -21.44 -0.42
C GLU A 9 14.14 -21.07 -0.79
N GLN A 10 14.38 -20.70 -2.05
CA GLN A 10 15.70 -20.33 -2.55
C GLN A 10 15.99 -18.85 -2.31
N ASP A 11 15.06 -17.98 -2.68
CA ASP A 11 15.14 -16.54 -2.47
C ASP A 11 13.72 -15.96 -2.36
N PHE A 12 13.30 -15.73 -1.11
CA PHE A 12 11.98 -15.18 -0.83
C PHE A 12 11.81 -13.76 -1.38
N SER A 13 12.87 -12.94 -1.35
CA SER A 13 12.81 -11.56 -1.81
C SER A 13 12.59 -11.48 -3.31
N GLN A 14 13.33 -12.28 -4.08
CA GLN A 14 13.16 -12.35 -5.53
C GLN A 14 11.83 -13.00 -5.91
N TRP A 15 11.45 -14.09 -5.22
CA TRP A 15 10.13 -14.72 -5.40
C TRP A 15 8.98 -13.71 -5.24
N TYR A 16 9.03 -12.85 -4.21
CA TYR A 16 8.00 -11.85 -3.96
C TYR A 16 7.88 -10.86 -5.13
N LEU A 17 9.02 -10.37 -5.63
CA LEU A 17 9.05 -9.46 -6.79
C LEU A 17 8.56 -10.15 -8.08
N ASP A 18 8.95 -11.41 -8.28
CA ASP A 18 8.54 -12.20 -9.44
C ASP A 18 7.02 -12.43 -9.44
N VAL A 19 6.43 -12.75 -8.28
CA VAL A 19 4.98 -12.95 -8.13
C VAL A 19 4.22 -11.66 -8.39
N ILE A 20 4.66 -10.53 -7.81
CA ILE A 20 4.01 -9.22 -8.04
C ILE A 20 3.96 -8.88 -9.52
N ARG A 21 5.08 -9.07 -10.24
CA ARG A 21 5.17 -8.77 -11.67
C ARG A 21 4.38 -9.78 -12.51
N ALA A 22 4.52 -11.07 -12.24
CA ALA A 22 3.84 -12.13 -13.01
C ALA A 22 2.32 -12.10 -12.85
N ALA A 23 1.81 -11.69 -11.69
CA ALA A 23 0.38 -11.50 -11.43
C ALA A 23 -0.11 -10.09 -11.79
N GLU A 24 0.76 -9.24 -12.36
CA GLU A 24 0.43 -7.88 -12.76
C GLU A 24 -0.20 -7.05 -11.62
N LEU A 25 0.35 -7.15 -10.41
CA LEU A 25 -0.16 -6.44 -9.23
C LEU A 25 0.34 -5.00 -9.15
N ALA A 26 1.63 -4.77 -9.42
CA ALA A 26 2.25 -3.45 -9.40
C ALA A 26 3.50 -3.42 -10.27
N ASP A 27 3.85 -2.23 -10.76
CA ASP A 27 5.06 -1.91 -11.52
C ASP A 27 5.84 -0.79 -10.84
N TYR A 28 7.13 -0.63 -11.18
CA TYR A 28 7.94 0.47 -10.65
C TYR A 28 7.55 1.80 -11.27
N ALA A 29 7.43 2.84 -10.44
CA ALA A 29 7.29 4.21 -10.90
C ALA A 29 8.67 4.83 -11.20
N PRO A 30 8.75 5.91 -12.01
CA PRO A 30 10.01 6.61 -12.26
C PRO A 30 10.58 7.31 -11.02
N VAL A 31 9.77 7.51 -9.98
CA VAL A 31 10.19 8.11 -8.70
C VAL A 31 10.67 7.01 -7.77
N ARG A 32 11.87 7.20 -7.20
CA ARG A 32 12.48 6.25 -6.27
C ARG A 32 11.54 5.97 -5.09
N GLY A 33 11.31 4.69 -4.80
CA GLY A 33 10.45 4.26 -3.70
C GLY A 33 8.95 4.29 -4.01
N CYS A 34 8.56 4.68 -5.23
CA CYS A 34 7.17 4.67 -5.67
C CYS A 34 6.86 3.48 -6.59
N MET A 35 5.59 3.10 -6.62
CA MET A 35 5.06 2.05 -7.50
C MET A 35 3.78 2.52 -8.17
N VAL A 36 3.49 1.96 -9.33
CA VAL A 36 2.19 2.04 -9.99
C VAL A 36 1.44 0.75 -9.66
N VAL A 37 0.36 0.85 -8.88
CA VAL A 37 -0.49 -0.30 -8.59
C VAL A 37 -1.39 -0.54 -9.82
N ARG A 38 -1.31 -1.73 -10.39
CA ARG A 38 -2.05 -2.12 -11.60
C ARG A 38 -3.50 -2.53 -11.25
N PRO A 39 -4.41 -2.67 -12.22
CA PRO A 39 -5.81 -3.01 -11.94
C PRO A 39 -5.98 -4.26 -11.06
N THR A 40 -5.20 -5.33 -11.30
CA THR A 40 -5.25 -6.54 -10.48
C THR A 40 -4.90 -6.25 -9.03
N GLY A 41 -3.80 -5.52 -8.76
CA GLY A 41 -3.41 -5.15 -7.41
C GLY A 41 -4.37 -4.15 -6.76
N TYR A 42 -4.91 -3.21 -7.53
CA TYR A 42 -5.83 -2.21 -7.03
C TYR A 42 -7.19 -2.83 -6.65
N SER A 43 -7.65 -3.84 -7.39
CA SER A 43 -8.88 -4.57 -7.04
C SER A 43 -8.80 -5.24 -5.66
N VAL A 44 -7.63 -5.76 -5.28
CA VAL A 44 -7.42 -6.31 -3.92
C VAL A 44 -7.54 -5.21 -2.88
N TRP A 45 -6.96 -4.04 -3.16
CA TRP A 45 -7.05 -2.87 -2.28
C TRP A 45 -8.49 -2.35 -2.15
N GLU A 46 -9.27 -2.32 -3.23
CA GLU A 46 -10.70 -1.94 -3.20
C GLU A 46 -11.52 -2.90 -2.32
N LEU A 47 -11.25 -4.21 -2.40
CA LEU A 47 -11.91 -5.21 -1.54
C LEU A 47 -11.58 -5.01 -0.06
N ILE A 48 -10.31 -4.76 0.26
CA ILE A 48 -9.87 -4.48 1.63
C ILE A 48 -10.56 -3.21 2.16
N GLN A 49 -10.49 -2.12 1.40
CA GLN A 49 -11.12 -0.85 1.78
C GLN A 49 -12.62 -1.02 2.03
N LYS A 50 -13.33 -1.68 1.11
CA LYS A 50 -14.77 -1.93 1.25
C LYS A 50 -15.10 -2.68 2.53
N HIS A 51 -14.37 -3.76 2.82
CA HIS A 51 -14.61 -4.56 4.02
C HIS A 51 -14.46 -3.75 5.31
N PHE A 52 -13.38 -2.95 5.41
CA PHE A 52 -13.16 -2.13 6.60
C PHE A 52 -14.11 -0.94 6.67
N ASP A 53 -14.45 -0.31 5.55
CA ASP A 53 -15.44 0.76 5.49
C ASP A 53 -16.82 0.31 5.99
N GLU A 54 -17.25 -0.90 5.63
CA GLU A 54 -18.47 -1.53 6.16
C GLU A 54 -18.37 -1.74 7.68
N ALA A 55 -17.28 -2.36 8.16
CA ALA A 55 -17.07 -2.64 9.58
C ALA A 55 -17.00 -1.36 10.46
N PHE A 56 -16.41 -0.28 9.93
CA PHE A 56 -16.36 1.01 10.63
C PHE A 56 -17.74 1.65 10.73
N LYS A 57 -18.56 1.55 9.68
CA LYS A 57 -19.93 2.07 9.68
C LYS A 57 -20.85 1.31 10.62
N GLU A 58 -20.67 0.00 10.76
CA GLU A 58 -21.40 -0.82 11.75
C GLU A 58 -21.19 -0.34 13.19
N THR A 59 -20.05 0.26 13.47
CA THR A 59 -19.69 0.80 14.80
C THR A 59 -19.94 2.31 14.93
N GLY A 60 -20.62 2.92 13.96
CA GLY A 60 -21.04 4.32 14.00
C GLY A 60 -19.98 5.33 13.54
N HIS A 61 -18.86 4.87 12.98
CA HIS A 61 -17.84 5.78 12.43
C HIS A 61 -18.33 6.43 11.14
N VAL A 62 -17.83 7.63 10.87
CA VAL A 62 -18.15 8.40 9.66
C VAL A 62 -16.85 8.84 9.00
N ASN A 63 -16.72 8.57 7.71
CA ASN A 63 -15.54 8.97 6.94
C ASN A 63 -15.45 10.49 6.82
N ALA A 64 -14.23 11.01 6.87
CA ALA A 64 -13.90 12.39 6.59
C ALA A 64 -12.63 12.45 5.71
N SER A 65 -12.46 13.53 4.95
CA SER A 65 -11.28 13.76 4.12
C SER A 65 -10.60 15.03 4.57
N PHE A 66 -9.33 14.91 4.95
CA PHE A 66 -8.49 16.02 5.39
C PHE A 66 -7.45 16.36 4.31
N PRO A 67 -6.95 17.60 4.27
CA PRO A 67 -5.91 18.00 3.32
C PRO A 67 -4.61 17.20 3.51
N LEU A 68 -4.00 16.75 2.40
CA LEU A 68 -2.71 16.06 2.40
C LEU A 68 -1.54 16.99 2.79
N LEU A 69 -1.59 18.25 2.35
CA LEU A 69 -0.53 19.22 2.62
C LEU A 69 -0.76 19.84 4.00
N ILE A 70 0.09 19.48 4.96
CA ILE A 70 0.03 19.95 6.34
C ILE A 70 1.09 21.03 6.57
N PRO A 71 0.75 22.19 7.16
CA PRO A 71 1.75 23.19 7.53
C PRO A 71 2.81 22.61 8.48
N LYS A 72 4.09 22.93 8.23
CA LYS A 72 5.21 22.45 9.06
C LYS A 72 5.01 22.73 10.55
N SER A 73 4.48 23.91 10.87
CA SER A 73 4.20 24.33 12.25
C SER A 73 3.18 23.45 12.98
N PHE A 74 2.40 22.62 12.27
CA PHE A 74 1.49 21.66 12.87
C PHE A 74 2.18 20.31 13.10
N LEU A 75 3.11 19.91 12.24
CA LEU A 75 3.93 18.71 12.41
C LEU A 75 4.91 18.87 13.60
N GLU A 76 5.44 20.07 13.79
CA GLU A 76 6.42 20.37 14.85
C GLU A 76 5.83 20.39 16.27
N LYS A 77 4.49 20.38 16.43
CA LYS A 77 3.85 20.43 17.75
C LYS A 77 4.03 19.16 18.58
N GLU A 78 4.27 18.02 17.93
CA GLU A 78 4.50 16.71 18.57
C GLU A 78 6.00 16.33 18.59
N ALA A 79 6.89 17.23 18.13
CA ALA A 79 8.32 16.93 17.95
C ALA A 79 9.06 16.61 19.26
N GLU A 80 8.52 17.00 20.42
CA GLU A 80 9.09 16.63 21.73
C GLU A 80 8.80 15.16 22.11
N HIS A 81 7.87 14.47 21.43
CA HIS A 81 7.46 13.08 21.74
C HIS A 81 7.87 12.06 20.67
N VAL A 82 8.45 12.49 19.54
CA VAL A 82 8.76 11.61 18.40
C VAL A 82 10.16 11.92 17.87
N GLU A 83 11.13 11.01 18.09
CA GLU A 83 12.50 11.09 17.53
C GLU A 83 12.58 10.65 16.04
N GLY A 84 11.48 10.73 15.30
CA GLY A 84 11.36 10.22 13.92
C GLY A 84 10.65 11.17 12.98
#